data_AF-A0A925PHU2-F1
#
_entry.id   AF-A0A925PHU2-F1
#
_cell.length_a   1.000
_cell.length_b   1.000
_cell.length_c   1.000
_cell.angle_alpha   90.00
_cell.angle_beta   90.00
_cell.angle_gamma   90.00
#
_symmetry.space_group_name_H-M   'P 1'
#
loop_
_entity.id
_entity.type
_entity.pdbx_description
1 polymer ?
#
loop_
_entity_poly.entity_id
_entity_poly.type
_entity_poly.pdbx_seq_one_letter_code
_entity_poly.pdbx_strand_id
1 'polypeptide(L)'
;MKSVVKHLKGTFLAGIFIVIPFGITIFILKFLFNFADGILGSHLDSLMLLCGWNGGHIPGIGMITGAVVIYLTGLVATNVLGKRLLKLGDDLLTRIPLVKSIYTSSKQLTKVFREGGSSYRRAVFVEWPRPG
;
A
#
# COMPACT_ATOMS: atom_id res chain seq x y z
N MET A 1 12.45 -41.85 -24.02
CA MET A 1 12.18 -40.39 -24.18
C MET A 1 11.31 -39.77 -23.08
N LYS A 2 10.22 -40.41 -22.60
CA LYS A 2 9.32 -39.83 -21.58
C LYS A 2 10.00 -39.48 -20.23
N SER A 3 11.03 -40.23 -19.82
CA SER A 3 11.77 -39.98 -18.57
C SER A 3 12.60 -38.68 -18.60
N VAL A 4 13.30 -38.42 -19.71
CA VAL A 4 14.11 -37.20 -19.89
C VAL A 4 13.23 -35.94 -19.87
N VAL A 5 12.06 -36.00 -20.51
CA VAL A 5 11.09 -34.90 -20.49
C VAL A 5 10.55 -34.64 -19.08
N LYS A 6 10.31 -35.69 -18.30
CA LYS A 6 9.84 -35.56 -16.90
C LYS A 6 10.91 -34.92 -16.01
N HIS A 7 12.17 -35.32 -16.17
CA HIS A 7 13.30 -34.74 -15.43
C HIS A 7 13.49 -33.27 -15.80
N LEU A 8 13.50 -32.94 -17.09
CA LEU A 8 13.65 -31.56 -17.58
C LEU A 8 12.53 -30.64 -17.05
N LYS A 9 11.28 -31.11 -17.10
CA LYS A 9 10.13 -30.35 -16.56
C LYS A 9 10.24 -30.14 -15.05
N GLY A 10 10.60 -31.17 -14.29
CA GLY A 10 10.74 -31.07 -12.83
C GLY A 10 11.82 -30.07 -12.42
N THR A 11 13.00 -30.14 -13.04
CA THR A 11 14.12 -29.22 -12.75
C THR A 11 13.81 -27.78 -13.19
N PHE A 12 13.13 -27.58 -14.32
CA PHE A 12 12.71 -26.25 -14.78
C PHE A 12 11.66 -25.62 -13.85
N LEU A 13 10.66 -26.40 -13.42
CA LEU A 13 9.66 -25.92 -12.44
C LEU A 13 10.30 -25.59 -11.09
N ALA A 14 11.27 -26.37 -10.63
CA ALA A 14 12.00 -26.05 -9.41
C ALA A 14 12.79 -24.73 -9.55
N GLY A 15 13.46 -24.53 -10.69
CA GLY A 15 14.16 -23.29 -11.00
C GLY A 15 13.23 -22.07 -11.06
N ILE A 16 12.07 -22.19 -11.70
CA ILE A 16 11.10 -21.08 -11.77
C ILE A 16 10.56 -20.73 -10.38
N PHE A 17 10.28 -21.72 -9.54
CA PHE A 17 9.78 -21.50 -8.18
C PHE A 17 10.76 -20.71 -7.31
N ILE A 18 12.07 -20.92 -7.52
CA ILE A 18 13.12 -20.18 -6.82
C ILE A 18 13.24 -18.76 -7.38
N VAL A 19 13.16 -18.57 -8.70
CA VAL A 19 13.35 -17.25 -9.34
C VAL A 19 12.13 -16.34 -9.19
N ILE A 20 10.92 -16.89 -9.20
CA ILE A 20 9.65 -16.15 -9.06
C ILE A 20 9.66 -15.16 -7.90
N PRO A 21 9.96 -15.53 -6.64
CA PRO A 21 9.91 -14.58 -5.53
C PRO A 21 10.88 -13.41 -5.72
N PHE A 22 12.09 -13.65 -6.24
CA PHE A 22 13.05 -12.56 -6.54
C PHE A 22 12.61 -11.70 -7.74
N GLY A 23 12.03 -12.31 -8.76
CA GLY A 23 11.46 -11.58 -9.90
C GLY A 23 10.33 -10.66 -9.45
N ILE A 24 9.44 -11.16 -8.59
CA ILE A 24 8.33 -10.39 -8.02
C ILE A 24 8.85 -9.22 -7.17
N THR A 25 9.86 -9.43 -6.32
CA THR A 25 10.39 -8.32 -5.50
C THR A 25 11.00 -7.22 -6.36
N ILE A 26 11.82 -7.58 -7.36
CA ILE A 26 12.39 -6.60 -8.30
C ILE A 26 11.30 -5.89 -9.09
N PHE A 27 10.27 -6.62 -9.53
CA PHE A 27 9.13 -6.04 -10.24
C PHE A 27 8.38 -5.03 -9.38
N ILE A 28 8.06 -5.38 -8.13
CA ILE A 28 7.37 -4.49 -7.18
C ILE A 28 8.21 -3.25 -6.89
N LEU A 29 9.52 -3.40 -6.68
CA LEU A 29 10.43 -2.26 -6.48
C LEU A 29 10.40 -1.33 -7.69
N LYS A 30 10.62 -1.85 -8.90
CA LYS A 30 10.58 -1.03 -10.12
C LYS A 30 9.23 -0.34 -10.32
N PHE A 31 8.13 -1.05 -10.06
CA PHE A 31 6.80 -0.47 -10.12
C PHE A 31 6.65 0.71 -9.14
N LEU A 32 7.10 0.54 -7.89
CA LEU A 32 7.01 1.58 -6.87
C LEU A 32 7.88 2.80 -7.22
N PHE A 33 9.10 2.58 -7.70
CA PHE A 33 10.00 3.64 -8.16
C PHE A 33 9.39 4.42 -9.32
N ASN A 34 8.95 3.73 -10.37
CA ASN A 34 8.36 4.38 -11.55
C ASN A 34 7.05 5.11 -11.21
N PHE A 35 6.25 4.56 -10.28
CA PHE A 35 5.03 5.22 -9.82
C PHE A 35 5.34 6.49 -9.03
N ALA A 36 6.33 6.45 -8.14
CA ALA A 36 6.77 7.61 -7.37
C ALA A 36 7.42 8.67 -8.25
N ASP A 37 8.34 8.31 -9.15
CA ASP A 37 8.97 9.21 -10.10
C ASP A 37 7.96 9.74 -11.14
N GLY A 38 6.94 8.96 -11.52
CA GLY A 38 5.87 9.43 -12.41
C GLY A 38 4.99 10.52 -11.78
N ILE A 39 4.60 10.34 -10.51
CA ILE A 39 3.76 11.30 -9.78
C ILE A 39 4.57 12.51 -9.34
N LEU A 40 5.75 12.31 -8.74
CA LEU A 40 6.52 13.38 -8.10
C LEU A 40 7.70 13.84 -8.96
N GLY A 41 8.37 12.95 -9.69
CA GLY A 41 9.58 13.26 -10.45
C GLY A 41 9.36 14.30 -11.55
N SER A 42 8.23 14.24 -12.27
CA SER A 42 7.91 15.24 -13.30
C SER A 42 7.73 16.66 -12.73
N HIS A 43 7.08 16.78 -11.57
CA HIS A 43 6.94 18.05 -10.86
C HIS A 43 8.26 18.51 -10.24
N LEU A 44 9.07 17.57 -9.73
CA LEU A 44 10.38 17.86 -9.13
C LEU A 44 11.41 18.29 -10.16
N ASP A 45 11.47 17.66 -11.34
CA ASP A 45 12.36 18.06 -12.43
C ASP A 45 12.07 19.50 -12.87
N SER A 46 10.78 19.85 -12.97
CA SER A 46 10.34 21.22 -13.28
C SER A 46 10.76 22.22 -12.18
N LEU A 47 10.62 21.85 -10.91
CA LEU A 47 11.02 22.67 -9.77
C LEU A 47 12.55 22.79 -9.62
N MET A 48 13.31 21.72 -9.88
CA MET A 48 14.77 21.72 -9.84
C MET A 48 15.36 22.59 -10.95
N LEU A 49 14.76 22.56 -12.14
CA LEU A 49 15.14 23.42 -13.26
C LEU A 49 14.87 24.91 -12.94
N LEU A 50 13.77 25.22 -12.24
CA LEU A 50 13.47 26.56 -11.71
C LEU A 50 14.44 27.00 -10.59
N CYS A 51 14.93 26.06 -9.78
CA CYS A 51 15.93 26.31 -8.73
C CYS A 51 17.39 26.37 -9.23
N GLY A 52 17.63 26.34 -10.55
CA GLY A 52 18.96 26.47 -11.13
C GLY A 52 19.80 25.18 -11.11
N TRP A 53 19.18 24.03 -10.85
CA TRP A 53 19.84 22.74 -10.92
C TRP A 53 19.82 22.21 -12.37
N ASN A 54 20.99 22.14 -13.00
CA ASN A 54 21.17 21.70 -14.38
C ASN A 54 21.66 20.23 -14.49
N GLY A 55 21.77 19.53 -13.36
CA GLY A 55 22.08 18.10 -13.34
C GLY A 55 20.80 17.32 -13.67
N GLY A 56 20.82 16.53 -14.73
CA GLY A 56 19.65 15.77 -15.19
C GLY A 56 19.00 14.87 -14.13
N HIS A 57 17.87 14.27 -14.49
CA HIS A 57 17.03 13.45 -13.62
C HIS A 57 17.83 12.41 -12.83
N ILE A 58 17.82 12.50 -11.49
CA ILE A 58 18.45 11.52 -10.62
C ILE A 58 17.40 10.45 -10.29
N PRO A 59 17.53 9.22 -10.81
CA PRO A 59 16.55 8.17 -10.58
C PRO A 59 16.44 7.86 -9.08
N GLY A 60 15.21 7.80 -8.56
CA GLY A 60 14.94 7.55 -7.14
C GLY A 60 14.69 8.80 -6.28
N ILE A 61 14.83 10.02 -6.81
CA ILE A 61 14.44 11.26 -6.11
C ILE A 61 12.93 11.27 -5.78
N GLY A 62 12.09 10.74 -6.67
CA GLY A 62 10.65 10.67 -6.44
C GLY A 62 10.30 9.76 -5.27
N MET A 63 11.08 8.70 -5.01
CA MET A 63 10.88 7.83 -3.84
C MET A 63 11.20 8.54 -2.53
N ILE A 64 12.33 9.27 -2.46
CA ILE A 64 12.70 10.05 -1.26
C ILE A 64 11.66 11.12 -1.00
N THR A 65 11.27 11.86 -2.04
CA THR A 65 10.25 12.90 -1.90
C THR A 65 8.89 12.32 -1.53
N GLY A 66 8.50 11.18 -2.11
CA GLY A 66 7.29 10.46 -1.74
C GLY A 66 7.29 10.06 -0.26
N ALA A 67 8.42 9.56 0.26
CA ALA A 67 8.56 9.26 1.68
C ALA A 67 8.40 10.51 2.57
N VAL A 68 8.99 11.63 2.17
CA VAL A 68 8.82 12.93 2.87
C VAL A 68 7.37 13.40 2.84
N VAL A 69 6.69 13.32 1.70
CA VAL A 69 5.28 13.71 1.56
C VAL A 69 4.38 12.82 2.43
N ILE A 70 4.61 11.52 2.46
CA ILE A 70 3.88 10.58 3.33
C ILE A 70 4.11 10.94 4.80
N TYR A 71 5.35 11.22 5.19
CA TYR A 71 5.69 11.63 6.55
C TYR A 71 4.98 12.93 6.96
N LEU A 72 5.05 13.96 6.12
CA LEU A 72 4.37 15.24 6.35
C LEU A 72 2.85 15.06 6.44
N THR A 73 2.27 14.23 5.58
CA THR A 73 0.84 13.91 5.61
C THR A 73 0.47 13.21 6.93
N GLY A 74 1.31 12.30 7.42
CA GLY A 74 1.15 11.66 8.72
C GLY A 74 1.24 12.67 9.89
N LEU A 75 2.18 13.61 9.82
CA LEU A 75 2.34 14.68 10.81
C LEU A 75 1.09 15.57 10.85
N VAL A 76 0.55 15.96 9.70
CA VAL A 76 -0.73 16.67 9.62
C VAL A 76 -1.85 15.83 10.23
N ALA A 77 -1.97 14.55 9.84
CA ALA A 77 -3.01 13.63 10.29
C ALA A 77 -3.04 13.41 11.82
N THR A 78 -1.88 13.47 12.48
CA THR A 78 -1.79 13.33 13.94
C THR A 78 -2.23 14.58 14.69
N ASN A 79 -2.13 15.75 14.05
CA ASN A 79 -2.48 17.03 14.66
C ASN A 79 -4.02 17.22 14.74
N VAL A 80 -4.48 18.07 15.67
CA VAL A 80 -5.93 18.30 15.89
C VAL A 80 -6.61 18.83 14.63
N LEU A 81 -5.94 19.73 13.91
CA LEU A 81 -6.43 20.28 12.65
C LEU A 81 -6.55 19.19 11.57
N GLY A 82 -5.55 18.33 11.43
CA GLY A 82 -5.60 17.24 10.46
C GLY A 82 -6.66 16.21 10.77
N LYS A 83 -6.91 15.88 12.05
CA LYS A 83 -8.04 15.02 12.43
C LYS A 83 -9.39 15.61 12.00
N ARG A 84 -9.56 16.93 12.06
CA ARG A 84 -10.78 17.60 11.58
C ARG A 84 -10.88 17.57 10.05
N LEU A 85 -9.79 17.88 9.35
CA LEU A 85 -9.73 17.84 7.88
C LEU A 85 -10.01 16.43 7.34
N LEU A 86 -9.43 15.40 7.95
CA LEU A 86 -9.64 14.01 7.55
C LEU A 86 -11.11 13.58 7.73
N LYS A 87 -11.77 14.01 8.83
CA LYS A 87 -13.21 13.77 9.03
C LYS A 87 -14.06 14.45 7.95
N LEU A 88 -13.74 15.68 7.58
CA LEU A 88 -14.45 16.37 6.50
C LEU A 88 -14.27 15.64 5.15
N GLY A 89 -13.05 15.17 4.86
CA GLY A 89 -12.79 14.37 3.67
C GLY A 89 -13.53 13.03 3.66
N ASP A 90 -13.56 12.34 4.81
CA ASP A 90 -14.36 11.12 5.01
C ASP A 90 -15.84 11.35 4.68
N ASP A 91 -16.42 12.43 5.21
CA ASP A 91 -17.83 12.77 5.01
C ASP A 91 -18.14 13.15 3.56
N LEU A 92 -17.20 13.80 2.87
CA LEU A 92 -17.35 14.11 1.44
C LEU A 92 -17.31 12.85 0.58
N LEU A 93 -16.35 11.96 0.80
CA LEU A 93 -16.18 10.74 0.01
C LEU A 93 -17.34 9.74 0.23
N THR A 94 -17.88 9.69 1.44
CA THR A 94 -19.01 8.81 1.78
C THR A 94 -20.36 9.30 1.25
N ARG A 95 -20.46 10.57 0.81
CA ARG A 95 -21.66 11.10 0.13
C ARG A 95 -21.75 10.69 -1.33
N ILE A 96 -20.65 10.32 -1.97
CA ILE A 96 -20.63 9.94 -3.38
C ILE A 96 -20.93 8.44 -3.49
N PRO A 97 -22.12 8.03 -3.99
CA PRO A 97 -22.59 6.64 -3.89
C PRO A 97 -21.67 5.61 -4.57
N LEU A 98 -21.00 5.98 -5.66
CA LEU A 98 -20.05 5.10 -6.36
C LEU A 98 -18.72 4.92 -5.59
N VAL A 99 -18.23 6.00 -4.98
CA VAL A 99 -16.91 6.02 -4.31
C VAL A 99 -17.00 5.50 -2.88
N LYS A 100 -18.16 5.70 -2.22
CA LYS A 100 -18.42 5.31 -0.84
C LYS A 100 -18.03 3.85 -0.58
N SER A 101 -18.54 2.91 -1.38
CA SER A 101 -18.33 1.48 -1.15
C SER A 101 -16.84 1.09 -1.21
N ILE A 102 -16.08 1.69 -2.13
CA ILE A 102 -14.64 1.42 -2.30
C ILE A 102 -13.87 2.03 -1.11
N TYR A 103 -14.17 3.29 -0.78
CA TYR A 103 -13.50 4.01 0.31
C TYR A 103 -13.75 3.36 1.68
N THR A 104 -15.00 3.02 1.99
CA THR A 104 -15.35 2.41 3.29
C THR A 104 -14.74 1.03 3.44
N SER A 105 -14.71 0.22 2.37
CA SER A 105 -14.10 -1.11 2.40
C SER A 105 -12.60 -1.03 2.61
N SER A 106 -11.91 -0.13 1.89
CA SER A 106 -10.47 0.11 2.07
C SER A 106 -10.16 0.56 3.50
N LYS A 107 -10.91 1.53 4.02
CA LYS A 107 -10.75 2.04 5.40
C LYS A 107 -11.00 0.96 6.45
N GLN A 108 -11.97 0.07 6.22
CA GLN A 108 -12.27 -1.04 7.12
C GLN A 108 -11.10 -2.04 7.18
N LEU A 109 -10.52 -2.39 6.03
CA LEU A 109 -9.34 -3.25 5.99
C LEU A 109 -8.20 -2.65 6.81
N THR A 110 -7.86 -1.37 6.58
CA THR A 110 -6.81 -0.68 7.35
C THR A 110 -7.09 -0.66 8.84
N LYS A 111 -8.36 -0.50 9.25
CA LYS A 111 -8.75 -0.53 10.67
C LYS A 111 -8.47 -1.90 11.30
N VAL A 112 -8.84 -2.99 10.62
CA VAL A 112 -8.59 -4.37 11.09
C VAL A 112 -7.08 -4.65 11.21
N PHE A 113 -6.28 -4.19 10.25
CA PHE A 113 -4.82 -4.31 10.33
C PHE A 113 -4.22 -3.53 11.51
N ARG A 114 -4.75 -2.36 11.85
CA ARG A 114 -4.33 -1.58 13.03
C ARG A 114 -4.75 -2.23 14.35
N GLU A 115 -5.90 -2.89 14.39
CA GLU A 115 -6.49 -3.51 15.59
C GLU A 115 -6.06 -4.97 15.79
N GLY A 116 -5.06 -5.44 15.01
CA GLY A 116 -4.63 -6.82 14.87
C GLY A 116 -4.80 -7.73 16.11
N GLY A 117 -5.53 -8.82 15.93
CA GLY A 117 -5.44 -10.04 16.75
C GLY A 117 -6.18 -10.05 18.09
N SER A 118 -6.71 -8.93 18.60
CA SER A 118 -7.60 -8.96 19.79
C SER A 118 -9.04 -9.26 19.36
N SER A 119 -9.24 -10.49 18.85
CA SER A 119 -10.56 -11.05 18.61
C SER A 119 -11.24 -11.21 19.97
N TYR A 120 -12.07 -10.24 20.32
CA TYR A 120 -13.31 -10.37 21.08
C TYR A 120 -13.49 -11.71 21.82
N ARG A 121 -12.69 -11.99 22.86
CA ARG A 121 -13.02 -13.00 23.86
C ARG A 121 -14.05 -12.40 24.81
N ARG A 122 -15.26 -12.19 24.31
CA ARG A 122 -16.41 -11.96 25.19
C ARG A 122 -16.99 -13.34 25.51
N ALA A 123 -16.49 -13.95 26.58
CA ALA A 123 -17.14 -15.12 27.16
C ALA A 123 -18.51 -14.64 27.68
N VAL A 124 -19.56 -14.97 26.95
CA VAL A 124 -20.94 -14.81 27.42
C VAL A 124 -21.35 -16.13 28.05
N PHE A 125 -21.82 -16.05 29.29
CA PHE A 125 -22.40 -17.19 29.98
C PHE A 125 -23.76 -17.44 29.33
N VAL A 126 -23.87 -18.53 28.57
CA VAL A 126 -25.15 -19.00 28.02
C VAL A 126 -25.64 -20.07 28.98
N GLU A 127 -26.75 -19.79 29.66
CA GLU A 127 -27.40 -20.79 30.49
C GLU A 127 -27.96 -21.92 29.62
N TRP A 128 -27.51 -23.13 29.91
CA TRP A 128 -27.99 -24.39 29.32
C TRP A 128 -28.47 -25.27 30.47
N PRO A 129 -29.67 -25.89 30.49
CA PRO A 129 -30.71 -26.00 29.45
C PRO A 129 -32.08 -25.39 29.86
N ARG A 130 -32.16 -24.31 30.64
CA ARG A 130 -33.43 -23.60 30.92
C ARG A 130 -33.28 -22.07 30.81
N PRO A 131 -34.37 -21.36 30.45
CA PRO A 131 -34.30 -20.07 29.74
C PRO A 131 -34.06 -18.85 30.64
N GLY A 132 -33.29 -17.93 30.08
CA GLY A 132 -33.02 -16.56 30.53
C GLY A 132 -32.04 -15.88 29.59
#